data_AF-A0A921ZZW9-F1
#
_entry.id   AF-A0A921ZZW9-F1
#
_cell.length_a   1.000
_cell.length_b   1.000
_cell.length_c   1.000
_cell.angle_alpha   90.00
_cell.angle_beta   90.00
_cell.angle_gamma   90.00
#
_symmetry.space_group_name_H-M   'P 1'
#
loop_
_entity.id
_entity.type
_entity.pdbx_description
1 polymer ?
#
loop_
_entity_poly.entity_id
_entity_poly.type
_entity_poly.pdbx_seq_one_letter_code
_entity_poly.pdbx_strand_id
1 'polypeptide(L)'
;MHMQNLAVVSKDFVSAPSSYNYYGDLELYQISHLPCFWGHKDIKYNNSLLNFSTWNDGNMADFILKEYFKREVTIQTKTVYERIQYAHTDTMDIRINLRIPEMQVRYTPSILQEIKWAWPQYLSIVVIFYWLFNKVKTFVFRRRMFMAWEIIPWKISK
;
A
#
# COMPACT_ATOMS: atom_id res chain seq x y z
N MET A 1 10.21 4.14 -2.89
CA MET A 1 9.87 4.58 -1.54
C MET A 1 11.17 4.73 -0.79
N HIS A 2 11.44 5.91 -0.23
CA HIS A 2 12.57 6.11 0.68
C HIS A 2 11.99 6.46 2.04
N MET A 3 12.14 5.54 2.98
CA MET A 3 11.51 5.62 4.29
C MET A 3 12.52 5.21 5.35
N GLN A 4 12.67 6.00 6.40
CA GLN A 4 13.31 5.53 7.61
C GLN A 4 12.30 4.78 8.46
N ASN A 5 12.68 3.62 8.98
CA ASN A 5 11.82 2.78 9.81
C ASN A 5 12.55 2.34 11.07
N LEU A 6 11.76 2.00 12.09
CA LEU A 6 12.23 1.46 13.35
C LEU A 6 11.52 0.13 13.60
N ALA A 7 12.31 -0.87 13.99
CA ALA A 7 11.84 -2.15 14.48
C ALA A 7 12.28 -2.27 15.95
N VAL A 8 11.36 -2.62 16.84
CA VAL A 8 11.61 -2.67 18.28
C VAL A 8 11.49 -4.10 18.77
N VAL A 9 12.44 -4.55 19.58
CA VAL A 9 12.38 -5.84 20.27
C VAL A 9 12.49 -5.55 21.76
N SER A 10 11.39 -5.73 22.48
CA SER A 10 11.33 -5.59 23.94
C SER A 10 11.32 -6.97 24.57
N LYS A 11 12.23 -7.23 25.51
CA LYS A 11 12.25 -8.47 26.28
C LYS A 11 12.59 -8.20 27.74
N ASP A 12 11.72 -8.68 28.62
CA ASP A 12 11.95 -8.66 30.06
C ASP A 12 12.51 -10.01 30.52
N PHE A 13 13.49 -9.97 31.41
CA PHE A 13 14.15 -11.16 31.96
C PHE A 13 13.84 -11.29 33.45
N VAL A 14 13.43 -12.48 33.88
CA VAL A 14 13.14 -12.77 35.30
C VAL A 14 14.43 -12.97 36.11
N SER A 15 15.51 -13.41 35.45
CA SER A 15 16.83 -13.60 36.05
C SER A 15 17.90 -13.25 35.03
N ALA A 16 19.13 -12.96 35.49
CA ALA A 16 20.24 -12.56 34.62
C ALA A 16 20.58 -13.66 33.59
N PRO A 17 20.34 -13.43 32.28
CA PRO A 17 20.62 -14.41 31.25
C PRO A 17 22.10 -14.35 30.84
N SER A 18 22.66 -15.49 30.45
CA SER A 18 23.99 -15.56 29.85
C SER A 18 23.97 -15.35 28.34
N SER A 19 22.89 -15.74 27.67
CA SER A 19 22.73 -15.52 26.23
C SER A 19 21.28 -15.36 25.82
N TYR A 20 21.04 -14.43 24.90
CA TYR A 20 19.75 -14.19 24.26
C TYR A 20 19.90 -14.30 22.75
N ASN A 21 19.30 -15.34 22.16
CA ASN A 21 19.23 -15.51 20.72
C ASN A 21 17.82 -15.20 20.23
N TYR A 22 17.67 -14.15 19.43
CA TYR A 22 16.42 -13.76 18.81
C TYR A 22 16.47 -14.02 17.30
N TYR A 23 15.48 -14.74 16.79
CA TYR A 23 15.24 -14.93 15.38
C TYR A 23 13.85 -14.40 15.05
N GLY A 24 13.79 -13.42 14.17
CA GLY A 24 12.54 -12.79 13.80
C GLY A 24 12.49 -12.38 12.34
N ASP A 25 11.27 -12.21 11.87
CA ASP A 25 10.98 -11.67 10.55
C ASP A 25 10.54 -10.21 10.70
N LEU A 26 10.94 -9.38 9.75
CA LEU A 26 10.45 -8.01 9.64
C LEU A 26 9.16 -7.99 8.83
N GLU A 27 8.07 -7.52 9.41
CA GLU A 27 6.79 -7.37 8.74
C GLU A 27 6.43 -5.89 8.60
N LEU A 28 5.88 -5.49 7.44
CA LEU A 28 5.43 -4.14 7.20
C LEU A 28 4.01 -3.97 7.73
N TYR A 29 3.85 -3.10 8.73
CA TYR A 29 2.56 -2.74 9.30
C TYR A 29 2.07 -1.43 8.68
N GLN A 30 0.91 -1.48 8.03
CA GLN A 30 0.30 -0.34 7.33
C GLN A 30 -1.08 -0.04 7.90
N ILE A 31 -1.24 1.17 8.46
CA ILE A 31 -2.52 1.75 8.87
C ILE A 31 -3.21 2.37 7.66
N SER A 32 -2.44 3.06 6.80
CA SER A 32 -2.93 3.67 5.56
C SER A 32 -2.33 2.98 4.34
N HIS A 33 -3.09 2.98 3.25
CA HIS A 33 -2.64 2.47 1.96
C HIS A 33 -1.62 3.44 1.36
N LEU A 34 -0.53 2.90 0.79
CA LEU A 34 0.49 3.74 0.16
C LEU A 34 -0.06 4.38 -1.13
N PRO A 35 0.17 5.69 -1.35
CA PRO A 35 -0.25 6.34 -2.57
C PRO A 35 0.56 5.82 -3.76
N CYS A 36 -0.12 5.32 -4.79
CA CYS A 36 0.50 4.92 -6.05
C CYS A 36 0.19 5.95 -7.15
N PHE A 37 1.09 6.93 -7.31
CA PHE A 37 1.02 7.91 -8.40
C PHE A 37 2.16 7.69 -9.39
N TRP A 38 1.86 7.86 -10.67
CA TRP A 38 2.85 7.70 -11.73
C TRP A 38 3.99 8.71 -11.56
N GLY A 39 5.23 8.22 -11.49
CA GLY A 39 6.43 9.04 -11.32
C GLY A 39 6.66 9.62 -9.92
N HIS A 40 5.74 9.42 -8.97
CA HIS A 40 5.88 9.94 -7.61
C HIS A 40 6.54 8.90 -6.70
N LYS A 41 7.64 9.28 -6.04
CA LYS A 41 8.24 8.50 -4.97
C LYS A 41 7.74 9.04 -3.64
N ASP A 42 7.18 8.17 -2.80
CA ASP A 42 6.86 8.56 -1.43
C ASP A 42 8.14 8.88 -0.65
N ILE A 43 8.20 10.12 -0.14
CA ILE A 43 9.28 10.70 0.67
C ILE A 43 8.78 11.22 2.03
N LYS A 44 7.51 10.96 2.41
CA LYS A 44 6.86 11.50 3.62
C LYS A 44 7.68 11.28 4.89
N TYR A 45 8.40 10.15 4.95
CA TYR A 45 9.21 9.77 6.10
C TYR A 45 10.70 9.56 5.75
N ASN A 46 11.22 10.35 4.82
CA ASN A 46 12.64 10.33 4.42
C ASN A 46 13.56 11.12 5.39
N ASN A 47 13.00 11.78 6.41
CA ASN A 47 13.76 12.61 7.32
C ASN A 47 14.25 11.81 8.52
N SER A 48 15.52 12.03 8.88
CA SER A 48 16.09 11.53 10.13
C SER A 48 15.43 12.19 11.33
N LEU A 49 14.81 11.38 12.19
CA LEU A 49 14.39 11.81 13.52
C LEU A 49 15.58 11.91 14.50
N LEU A 50 16.71 11.30 14.14
CA LEU A 50 17.96 11.40 14.88
C LEU A 50 18.68 12.66 14.39
N ASN A 51 18.31 13.82 14.93
CA ASN A 51 19.11 15.02 14.78
C ASN A 51 19.91 15.23 16.07
N PHE A 52 21.24 15.15 15.96
CA PHE A 52 22.18 15.16 17.09
C PHE A 52 22.18 16.46 17.90
N SER A 53 21.50 17.51 17.43
CA SER A 53 21.44 18.83 18.08
C SER A 53 20.47 18.92 19.28
N THR A 54 19.53 17.98 19.44
CA THR A 54 18.49 17.99 20.50
C THR A 54 18.73 16.92 21.55
N TRP A 55 19.99 16.62 21.85
CA TRP A 55 20.43 15.48 22.67
C TRP A 55 20.44 15.77 24.19
N ASN A 56 19.55 16.64 24.67
CA ASN A 56 19.62 17.15 26.05
C ASN A 56 18.53 16.61 26.99
N ASP A 57 17.62 15.74 26.53
CA ASP A 57 16.56 15.17 27.36
C ASP A 57 16.78 13.67 27.62
N GLY A 58 16.66 13.29 28.90
CA GLY A 58 16.92 11.92 29.41
C GLY A 58 16.00 10.82 28.87
N ASN A 59 14.93 11.16 28.13
CA ASN A 59 13.94 10.20 27.61
C ASN A 59 13.92 10.16 26.07
N MET A 60 15.11 10.17 25.45
CA MET A 60 15.27 10.13 23.99
C MET A 60 14.60 8.90 23.33
N ALA A 61 14.76 7.72 23.94
CA ALA A 61 14.20 6.49 23.42
C ALA A 61 12.66 6.57 23.36
N ASP A 62 12.02 7.11 24.39
CA ASP A 62 10.57 7.28 24.44
C ASP A 62 10.07 8.28 23.40
N PHE A 63 10.80 9.38 23.19
CA PHE A 63 10.46 10.35 22.14
C PHE A 63 10.53 9.72 20.74
N ILE A 64 11.62 8.99 20.45
CA ILE A 64 11.81 8.30 19.18
C ILE A 64 10.69 7.28 18.96
N LEU A 65 10.44 6.42 19.95
CA LEU A 65 9.39 5.42 19.91
C LEU A 65 8.02 6.08 19.65
N LYS A 66 7.70 7.15 20.38
CA LYS A 66 6.45 7.90 20.22
C LYS A 66 6.29 8.45 18.81
N GLU A 67 7.33 9.04 18.22
CA GLU A 67 7.25 9.58 16.86
C GLU A 67 7.17 8.49 15.79
N TYR A 68 7.84 7.35 15.97
CA TYR A 68 7.72 6.22 15.05
C TYR A 68 6.35 5.52 15.14
N PHE A 69 5.78 5.39 16.34
CA PHE A 69 4.45 4.80 16.53
C PHE A 69 3.30 5.67 16.02
N LYS A 70 3.51 6.99 15.85
CA LYS A 70 2.53 7.88 15.20
C LYS A 70 2.46 7.70 13.68
N ARG A 71 3.44 7.03 13.06
CA ARG A 71 3.48 6.89 11.60
C ARG A 71 2.43 5.92 11.13
N GLU A 72 1.90 6.17 9.93
CA GLU A 72 0.88 5.31 9.32
C GLU A 72 1.47 4.04 8.74
N VAL A 73 2.76 4.04 8.43
CA VAL A 73 3.49 2.89 7.93
C VAL A 73 4.70 2.68 8.84
N THR A 74 4.90 1.47 9.33
CA THR A 74 6.03 1.12 10.18
C THR A 74 6.46 -0.33 9.93
N ILE A 75 7.61 -0.72 10.47
CA ILE A 75 8.07 -2.10 10.46
C ILE A 75 7.88 -2.67 11.85
N GLN A 76 7.27 -3.84 11.93
CA GLN A 76 7.16 -4.61 13.15
C GLN A 76 8.05 -5.84 13.07
N THR A 77 8.55 -6.26 14.22
CA THR A 77 9.32 -7.50 14.36
C THR A 77 8.35 -8.59 14.77
N LYS A 78 8.36 -9.69 14.03
CA LYS A 78 7.63 -10.90 14.37
C LYS A 78 8.60 -11.96 14.80
N THR A 79 8.48 -12.39 16.04
CA THR A 79 9.33 -13.43 16.61
C THR A 79 9.02 -14.76 15.95
N VAL A 80 10.02 -15.38 15.32
CA VAL A 80 9.93 -16.74 14.75
C VAL A 80 10.44 -17.74 15.79
N TYR A 81 11.58 -17.44 16.40
CA TYR A 81 12.18 -18.27 17.43
C TYR A 81 12.99 -17.42 18.39
N GLU A 82 12.80 -17.63 19.69
CA GLU A 82 13.62 -17.01 20.73
C GLU A 82 14.19 -18.08 21.64
N ARG A 83 15.45 -17.92 22.04
CA ARG A 83 16.10 -18.79 23.01
C ARG A 83 16.87 -17.97 24.01
N ILE A 84 16.53 -18.18 25.28
CA ILE A 84 17.24 -17.62 26.41
C ILE A 84 18.04 -18.75 27.04
N GLN A 85 19.29 -18.45 27.41
CA GLN A 85 20.14 -19.36 28.18
C GLN A 85 20.51 -18.66 29.47
N TYR A 86 20.45 -19.43 30.56
CA TYR A 86 20.85 -19.00 31.89
C TYR A 86 22.08 -19.81 32.26
N ALA A 87 23.22 -19.14 32.35
CA ALA A 87 24.46 -19.71 32.85
C ALA A 87 25.09 -18.69 33.80
N HIS A 88 25.92 -19.18 34.72
CA HIS A 88 26.67 -18.32 35.63
C HIS A 88 27.87 -17.77 34.88
N THR A 89 27.62 -16.73 34.07
CA THR A 89 28.65 -16.00 33.33
C THR A 89 28.50 -14.52 33.63
N ASP A 90 29.62 -13.81 33.78
CA ASP A 90 29.62 -12.37 34.07
C ASP A 90 29.22 -11.52 32.85
N THR A 91 29.13 -12.13 31.67
CA THR A 91 28.78 -11.48 30.40
C THR A 91 27.52 -12.09 29.80
N MET A 92 26.74 -11.25 29.11
CA MET A 92 25.53 -11.61 28.38
C MET A 92 25.79 -11.48 26.87
N ASP A 93 25.62 -12.56 26.11
CA ASP A 93 25.75 -12.57 24.64
C ASP A 93 24.37 -12.40 23.97
N ILE A 94 24.19 -11.29 23.25
CA ILE A 94 22.94 -10.96 22.55
C ILE A 94 23.14 -11.18 21.05
N ARG A 95 22.44 -12.16 20.47
CA ARG A 95 22.45 -12.42 19.03
C ARG A 95 21.05 -12.20 18.46
N ILE A 96 20.95 -11.27 17.51
CA ILE A 96 19.69 -10.89 16.87
C ILE A 96 19.83 -11.17 15.38
N ASN A 97 19.03 -12.12 14.90
CA ASN A 97 18.95 -12.50 13.49
C ASN A 97 17.59 -12.08 12.95
N LEU A 98 17.60 -11.08 12.06
CA LEU A 98 16.39 -10.58 11.41
C LEU A 98 16.39 -10.95 9.94
N ARG A 99 15.28 -11.51 9.47
CA ARG A 99 15.06 -11.80 8.06
C ARG A 99 13.99 -10.88 7.50
N ILE A 100 14.13 -10.54 6.23
CA ILE A 100 13.12 -9.78 5.48
C ILE A 100 12.39 -10.78 4.57
N PRO A 101 11.21 -11.27 4.95
CA PRO A 101 10.38 -12.09 4.08
C PRO A 101 9.73 -11.26 2.96
N GLU A 102 9.18 -11.95 1.98
CA GLU A 102 8.28 -11.32 1.00
C GLU A 102 6.99 -10.89 1.70
N MET A 103 6.59 -9.64 1.48
CA MET A 103 5.48 -9.00 2.19
C MET A 103 4.54 -8.31 1.21
N GLN A 104 3.23 -8.41 1.49
CA GLN A 104 2.20 -7.78 0.67
C GLN A 104 2.06 -6.31 1.06
N VAL A 105 2.23 -5.42 0.09
CA VAL A 105 2.11 -3.98 0.27
C VAL A 105 0.77 -3.51 -0.27
N ARG A 106 -0.05 -2.90 0.59
CA ARG A 106 -1.32 -2.29 0.18
C ARG A 106 -1.06 -0.89 -0.37
N TYR A 107 -1.61 -0.61 -1.54
CA TYR A 107 -1.55 0.70 -2.17
C TYR A 107 -2.95 1.16 -2.60
N THR A 108 -3.13 2.47 -2.73
CA THR A 108 -4.32 3.05 -3.36
C THR A 108 -4.10 3.09 -4.88
N PRO A 109 -4.98 2.46 -5.67
CA PRO A 109 -4.87 2.51 -7.11
C PRO A 109 -5.17 3.92 -7.63
N SER A 110 -4.51 4.30 -8.73
CA SER A 110 -4.83 5.54 -9.44
C SER A 110 -6.03 5.33 -10.37
N ILE A 111 -6.74 6.40 -10.73
CA ILE A 111 -7.88 6.39 -11.66
C ILE A 111 -7.54 5.66 -12.97
N LEU A 112 -6.34 5.90 -13.52
CA LEU A 112 -5.90 5.23 -14.74
C LEU A 112 -5.77 3.71 -14.56
N GLN A 113 -5.37 3.27 -13.37
CA GLN A 113 -5.27 1.86 -13.05
C GLN A 113 -6.66 1.24 -12.87
N GLU A 114 -7.61 1.96 -12.27
CA GLU A 114 -9.00 1.52 -12.17
C GLU A 114 -9.65 1.40 -13.56
N ILE A 115 -9.45 2.40 -14.44
CA ILE A 115 -9.94 2.37 -15.83
C ILE A 115 -9.38 1.15 -16.59
N LYS A 116 -8.10 0.83 -16.38
CA LYS A 116 -7.47 -0.35 -16.99
C LYS A 116 -8.14 -1.66 -16.58
N TRP A 117 -8.77 -1.73 -15.42
CA TRP A 117 -9.50 -2.93 -14.98
C TRP A 117 -10.98 -2.89 -15.37
N ALA A 118 -11.58 -1.70 -15.36
CA ALA A 118 -13.00 -1.50 -15.65
C ALA A 118 -13.36 -1.46 -17.15
N TRP A 119 -12.36 -1.50 -18.05
CA TRP A 119 -12.57 -1.42 -19.50
C TRP A 119 -13.63 -2.40 -20.07
N PRO A 120 -13.79 -3.66 -19.61
CA PRO A 120 -14.80 -4.55 -20.17
C PRO A 120 -16.22 -4.12 -19.76
N GLN A 121 -16.37 -3.59 -18.55
CA GLN A 121 -17.65 -3.08 -18.05
C GLN A 121 -18.12 -1.87 -18.84
N TYR A 122 -17.21 -0.93 -19.13
CA TYR A 122 -17.51 0.20 -20.00
C TYR A 122 -17.87 -0.25 -21.42
N LEU A 123 -17.17 -1.24 -21.97
CA LEU A 123 -17.48 -1.78 -23.30
C LEU A 123 -18.89 -2.40 -23.34
N SER A 124 -19.28 -3.17 -22.32
CA SER A 124 -20.64 -3.73 -22.25
C SER A 124 -21.73 -2.66 -22.23
N ILE A 125 -21.52 -1.59 -21.45
CA ILE A 125 -22.46 -0.47 -21.37
C ILE A 125 -22.59 0.23 -22.74
N VAL A 126 -21.47 0.47 -23.41
CA VAL A 126 -21.44 1.09 -24.74
C VAL A 126 -22.23 0.27 -25.77
N VAL A 127 -22.11 -1.07 -25.75
CA VAL A 127 -22.87 -1.95 -26.66
C VAL A 127 -24.38 -1.82 -26.45
N ILE A 128 -24.83 -1.79 -25.20
CA ILE A 128 -26.25 -1.64 -24.87
C ILE A 128 -26.77 -0.28 -25.32
N PHE A 129 -26.03 0.80 -25.02
CA PHE A 129 -26.39 2.14 -25.47
C PHE A 129 -26.44 2.23 -26.99
N TYR A 130 -25.46 1.66 -27.70
CA TYR A 130 -25.45 1.65 -29.16
C TYR A 130 -26.69 0.95 -29.74
N TRP A 131 -27.06 -0.20 -29.18
CA TRP A 131 -28.29 -0.89 -29.59
C TRP A 131 -29.55 -0.06 -29.30
N LEU A 132 -29.62 0.57 -28.13
CA LEU A 132 -30.73 1.43 -27.75
C LEU A 132 -30.86 2.64 -28.68
N PHE A 133 -29.76 3.34 -28.98
CA PHE A 133 -29.74 4.48 -29.90
C PHE A 133 -30.19 4.07 -31.31
N ASN A 134 -29.78 2.90 -31.79
CA ASN A 134 -30.27 2.39 -33.08
C ASN A 134 -31.79 2.16 -33.05
N LYS A 135 -32.33 1.57 -31.98
CA LYS A 135 -33.78 1.39 -31.82
C LYS A 135 -34.53 2.70 -31.76
N VAL A 136 -34.02 3.68 -31.00
CA VAL A 136 -34.61 5.02 -30.91
C VAL A 136 -34.58 5.73 -32.27
N LYS A 137 -33.45 5.68 -32.99
CA LYS A 137 -33.35 6.23 -34.35
C LYS A 137 -34.40 5.63 -35.27
N THR A 138 -34.47 4.30 -35.37
CA THR A 138 -35.47 3.62 -36.21
C THR A 138 -36.90 4.00 -35.81
N PHE A 139 -37.18 4.11 -34.52
CA PHE A 139 -38.50 4.52 -34.03
C PHE A 139 -38.87 5.95 -34.43
N VAL A 140 -37.93 6.89 -34.28
CA VAL A 140 -38.10 8.31 -34.64
C VAL A 140 -38.31 8.48 -36.14
N PHE A 141 -37.50 7.82 -36.97
CA PHE A 141 -37.64 7.88 -38.43
C PHE A 141 -38.94 7.21 -38.91
N ARG A 142 -39.32 6.06 -38.34
CA ARG A 142 -40.55 5.35 -38.73
C ARG A 142 -41.82 6.10 -38.35
N ARG A 143 -41.84 6.80 -37.21
CA ARG A 143 -42.99 7.62 -36.79
C ARG A 143 -42.98 9.04 -37.36
N ARG A 144 -42.01 9.41 -38.22
CA ARG A 144 -41.88 10.76 -38.80
C ARG A 144 -41.99 11.88 -37.76
N MET A 145 -41.43 11.68 -36.57
CA MET A 145 -41.51 12.70 -35.51
C MET A 145 -40.65 13.94 -35.82
N PHE A 146 -39.70 13.81 -36.75
CA PHE A 146 -38.96 14.92 -37.35
C PHE A 146 -39.06 14.84 -38.88
N MET A 147 -39.14 15.99 -39.56
CA MET A 147 -38.95 16.09 -41.01
C MET A 147 -37.48 15.85 -41.35
N ALA A 148 -37.05 14.59 -41.28
CA ALA A 148 -35.75 14.15 -41.71
C ALA A 148 -35.93 13.10 -42.82
N TRP A 149 -35.36 13.36 -43.99
CA TRP A 149 -35.38 12.46 -45.12
C TRP A 149 -34.14 11.56 -45.08
N GLU A 150 -34.34 10.25 -45.18
CA GLU A 150 -33.25 9.28 -45.30
C GLU A 150 -32.71 9.34 -46.75
N ILE A 151 -31.48 9.84 -46.93
CA ILE A 151 -30.80 9.80 -48.23
C ILE A 151 -30.23 8.40 -48.39
N ILE A 152 -30.84 7.58 -49.24
CA ILE A 152 -30.36 6.23 -49.59
C ILE A 152 -29.57 6.37 -50.91
N PRO A 153 -28.23 6.28 -50.90
CA PRO A 153 -27.44 6.73 -52.05
C PRO A 153 -27.49 5.81 -53.29
N TRP A 154 -28.11 4.63 -53.23
CA TRP A 154 -27.98 3.59 -54.27
C TRP A 154 -29.26 3.19 -55.01
N LYS A 155 -30.40 3.86 -54.80
CA LYS A 155 -31.60 3.52 -55.58
C LYS A 155 -31.58 4.26 -56.93
N ILE A 156 -30.83 3.73 -57.89
CA ILE A 156 -30.92 4.12 -59.30
C ILE A 156 -32.31 3.71 -59.79
N SER A 157 -33.17 4.70 -60.06
CA SER A 157 -34.47 4.48 -60.69
C SER A 157 -34.25 3.90 -62.08
N LYS A 158 -34.83 2.73 -62.34
CA LYS A 158 -35.29 2.39 -63.69
C LYS A 158 -36.66 3.02 -63.92
#